data_AF-A0AAW0WJ60-F1
#
_entry.id   AF-A0AAW0WJ60-F1
#
_cell.length_a   1.000
_cell.length_b   1.000
_cell.length_c   1.000
_cell.angle_alpha   90.00
_cell.angle_beta   90.00
_cell.angle_gamma   90.00
#
_symmetry.space_group_name_H-M   'P 1'
#
loop_
_entity.id
_entity.type
_entity.pdbx_description
1 polymer ?
#
loop_
_entity_poly.entity_id
_entity_poly.type
_entity_poly.pdbx_seq_one_letter_code
_entity_poly.pdbx_strand_id
1 'polypeptide(L)'
;QVHCSTSTVSPVSCITHTGNTFLRLIQWWFGGGTDLTPYYLDEDDVKHFHSVLKSACDRHDPQYYPNYKKWCDDYFHIQYRGERRGIGGIFFDDLEADNAGGVFNFVKDCAEAVIPSYIPLVKKHKKDAVSEAERRWQLLRRGRYVEFNLVYDRGTKFGFATPNARIESILMSLPLQARWEYMHKPEPGSPEFKITEVLKNPREWV
;
A
#
# COMPACT_ATOMS: atom_id res chain seq x y z
N GLN A 1 -15.60 4.00 -1.32
CA GLN A 1 -15.73 2.66 -0.69
C GLN A 1 -14.41 1.91 -0.61
N VAL A 2 -13.40 2.27 -1.41
CA VAL A 2 -12.02 1.76 -1.31
C VAL A 2 -11.03 2.91 -1.40
N HIS A 3 -9.92 2.81 -0.68
CA HIS A 3 -8.73 3.66 -0.85
C HIS A 3 -7.60 2.76 -1.32
N CYS A 4 -7.09 2.98 -2.53
CA CYS A 4 -5.84 2.35 -2.96
C CYS A 4 -4.71 3.33 -2.75
N SER A 5 -3.66 2.85 -2.10
CA SER A 5 -2.38 3.53 -2.05
C SER A 5 -1.39 2.78 -2.92
N THR A 6 -0.69 3.54 -3.75
CA THR A 6 0.50 3.08 -4.44
C THR A 6 1.68 3.71 -3.72
N SER A 7 2.57 2.89 -3.19
CA SER A 7 3.88 3.38 -2.77
C SER A 7 4.63 3.75 -4.05
N THR A 8 5.02 5.01 -4.16
CA THR A 8 5.71 5.56 -5.32
C THR A 8 6.89 4.66 -5.66
N VAL A 9 6.94 4.18 -6.91
CA VAL A 9 8.16 3.60 -7.46
C VAL A 9 9.22 4.68 -7.38
N SER A 10 10.15 4.57 -6.43
CA SER A 10 11.32 5.44 -6.45
C SER A 10 12.17 5.01 -7.63
N PRO A 11 12.43 5.89 -8.61
CA PRO A 11 13.39 5.59 -9.65
C PRO A 11 14.75 5.44 -8.98
N VAL A 12 15.39 4.29 -9.19
CA VAL A 12 16.81 3.98 -8.95
C VAL A 12 17.51 4.98 -8.03
N SER A 13 17.59 4.69 -6.74
CA SER A 13 18.46 5.45 -5.85
C SER A 13 19.91 5.11 -6.18
N CYS A 14 20.52 5.89 -7.08
CA CYS A 14 21.91 5.72 -7.49
C CYS A 14 22.85 6.46 -6.54
N ILE A 15 23.76 5.74 -5.88
CA ILE A 15 24.96 6.38 -5.32
C ILE A 15 26.01 6.42 -6.42
N THR A 16 26.40 7.62 -6.87
CA THR A 16 27.47 7.81 -7.85
C THR A 16 28.65 8.54 -7.22
N HIS A 17 29.87 8.06 -7.47
CA HIS A 17 31.08 8.79 -7.12
C HIS A 17 31.73 9.37 -8.39
N THR A 18 31.93 10.68 -8.43
CA THR A 18 32.64 11.37 -9.51
C THR A 18 34.14 11.33 -9.23
N GLY A 19 34.85 10.43 -9.91
CA GLY A 19 36.29 10.56 -10.16
C GLY A 19 36.49 11.07 -11.59
N ASN A 20 37.47 11.95 -11.80
CA ASN A 20 37.80 12.51 -13.12
C ASN A 20 37.72 11.41 -14.19
N THR A 21 36.83 11.59 -15.16
CA THR A 21 36.58 10.80 -16.38
C THR A 21 35.48 9.72 -16.41
N PHE A 22 34.93 9.19 -15.29
CA PHE A 22 33.79 8.25 -15.37
C PHE A 22 32.83 8.33 -14.17
N LEU A 23 31.52 8.35 -14.43
CA LEU A 23 30.48 8.11 -13.41
C LEU A 23 30.44 6.61 -13.11
N ARG A 24 30.82 6.21 -11.89
CA ARG A 24 30.68 4.83 -11.43
C ARG A 24 29.45 4.72 -10.54
N LEU A 25 28.50 3.86 -10.94
CA LEU A 25 27.35 3.45 -10.13
C LEU A 25 27.87 2.54 -9.00
N ILE A 26 27.73 2.97 -7.75
CA ILE A 26 28.23 2.25 -6.58
C ILE A 26 27.15 1.32 -6.01
N GLN A 27 25.90 1.78 -6.02
CA GLN A 27 24.75 1.01 -5.53
C GLN A 27 23.47 1.54 -6.16
N TRP A 28 22.50 0.65 -6.38
CA TRP A 28 21.16 0.97 -6.86
C TRP A 28 20.15 -0.03 -6.35
N TRP A 29 18.91 0.41 -6.18
CA TRP A 29 17.79 -0.46 -5.85
C TRP A 29 16.48 0.15 -6.36
N PHE A 30 15.47 -0.71 -6.49
CA PHE A 30 14.08 -0.28 -6.65
C PHE A 30 13.29 -0.56 -5.37
N GLY A 31 12.36 0.33 -5.05
CA GLY A 31 11.35 0.13 -4.03
C GLY A 31 9.98 0.50 -4.58
N GLY A 32 8.95 -0.18 -4.11
CA GLY A 32 7.60 0.01 -4.61
C GLY A 32 6.57 -0.91 -3.96
N GLY A 33 5.32 -0.69 -4.33
CA GLY A 33 4.23 -1.52 -3.85
C GLY A 33 2.88 -0.96 -4.23
N THR A 34 1.87 -1.80 -4.12
CA THR A 34 0.48 -1.42 -4.34
C THR A 34 -0.36 -2.18 -3.33
N ASP A 35 -1.12 -1.45 -2.52
CA ASP A 35 -1.94 -2.00 -1.46
C ASP A 35 -3.36 -1.43 -1.48
N LEU A 36 -4.30 -2.21 -0.96
CA LEU A 36 -5.72 -1.84 -0.92
C LEU A 36 -6.19 -1.69 0.53
N THR A 37 -6.81 -0.55 0.82
CA THR A 37 -7.43 -0.23 2.10
C THR A 37 -8.95 -0.06 1.94
N PRO A 38 -9.71 -1.18 1.94
CA PRO A 38 -11.17 -1.12 1.90
C PRO A 38 -11.76 -0.70 3.25
N TYR A 39 -12.95 -0.12 3.22
CA TYR A 39 -13.71 0.18 4.45
C TYR A 39 -14.64 -0.96 4.84
N TYR A 40 -15.10 -1.73 3.86
CA TYR A 40 -15.94 -2.91 4.02
C TYR A 40 -15.36 -4.04 3.19
N LEU A 41 -15.49 -5.28 3.68
CA LEU A 41 -14.96 -6.44 2.99
C LEU A 41 -15.89 -6.87 1.85
N ASP A 42 -15.38 -6.86 0.63
CA ASP A 42 -15.94 -7.56 -0.53
C ASP A 42 -14.86 -8.56 -0.99
N GLU A 43 -15.11 -9.86 -0.83
CA GLU A 43 -14.09 -10.88 -1.10
C GLU A 43 -13.75 -10.99 -2.59
N ASP A 44 -14.71 -10.71 -3.48
CA ASP A 44 -14.48 -10.80 -4.93
C ASP A 44 -13.59 -9.65 -5.39
N ASP A 45 -13.80 -8.45 -4.85
CA ASP A 45 -12.92 -7.30 -5.08
C ASP A 45 -11.49 -7.56 -4.62
N VAL A 46 -11.34 -8.16 -3.43
CA VAL A 46 -10.02 -8.45 -2.87
C VAL A 46 -9.31 -9.54 -3.66
N LYS A 47 -10.02 -10.60 -4.06
CA LYS A 47 -9.48 -11.66 -4.94
C LYS A 47 -9.08 -11.10 -6.29
N HIS A 48 -9.90 -10.24 -6.90
CA HIS A 48 -9.57 -9.56 -8.17
C HIS A 48 -8.28 -8.75 -8.04
N PHE A 49 -8.19 -7.89 -7.02
CA PHE A 49 -7.02 -7.05 -6.78
C PHE A 49 -5.74 -7.89 -6.64
N HIS A 50 -5.75 -8.90 -5.77
CA HIS A 50 -4.60 -9.76 -5.55
C HIS A 50 -4.27 -10.65 -6.75
N SER A 51 -5.26 -11.12 -7.51
CA SER A 51 -5.03 -11.93 -8.73
C SER A 51 -4.29 -11.14 -9.80
N VAL A 52 -4.62 -9.86 -9.97
CA VAL A 52 -3.96 -8.98 -10.94
C VAL A 52 -2.51 -8.72 -10.53
N LEU A 53 -2.26 -8.47 -9.24
CA LEU A 53 -0.89 -8.28 -8.73
C LEU A 53 -0.07 -9.58 -8.85
N LYS A 54 -0.64 -10.72 -8.47
CA LYS A 54 0.00 -12.03 -8.63
C LYS A 54 0.37 -12.30 -10.08
N SER A 55 -0.55 -12.04 -11.01
CA SER A 55 -0.30 -12.22 -12.45
C SER A 55 0.82 -11.31 -12.97
N ALA A 56 1.06 -10.15 -12.35
CA ALA A 56 2.21 -9.30 -12.67
C ALA A 56 3.51 -9.89 -12.12
N CYS A 57 3.52 -10.34 -10.87
CA CYS A 57 4.67 -10.99 -10.24
C CYS A 57 5.08 -12.30 -10.94
N ASP A 58 4.12 -13.16 -11.26
CA ASP A 58 4.34 -14.50 -11.83
C ASP A 58 5.02 -14.46 -13.21
N ARG A 59 4.98 -13.32 -13.94
CA ARG A 59 5.71 -13.15 -15.20
C ARG A 59 7.23 -13.07 -15.03
N HIS A 60 7.69 -12.78 -13.82
CA HIS A 60 9.10 -12.60 -13.50
C HIS A 60 9.61 -13.73 -12.60
N ASP A 61 8.91 -14.00 -11.50
CA ASP A 61 9.21 -15.12 -10.60
C ASP A 61 7.95 -15.50 -9.79
N PRO A 62 7.54 -16.79 -9.79
CA PRO A 62 6.41 -17.27 -8.98
C PRO A 62 6.53 -17.02 -7.46
N GLN A 63 7.75 -16.80 -6.95
CA GLN A 63 8.00 -16.49 -5.53
C GLN A 63 7.82 -15.02 -5.19
N TYR A 64 7.76 -14.12 -6.18
CA TYR A 64 7.63 -12.68 -5.92
C TYR A 64 6.32 -12.34 -5.21
N TYR A 65 5.20 -12.86 -5.70
CA TYR A 65 3.91 -12.58 -5.06
C TYR A 65 3.86 -13.04 -3.59
N PRO A 66 4.11 -14.31 -3.22
CA PRO A 66 4.03 -14.73 -1.82
C PRO A 66 4.99 -13.95 -0.92
N ASN A 67 6.20 -13.65 -1.38
CA ASN A 67 7.18 -12.89 -0.61
C ASN A 67 6.74 -11.43 -0.40
N TYR A 68 6.36 -10.73 -1.48
CA TYR A 68 5.98 -9.32 -1.42
C TYR A 68 4.61 -9.09 -0.82
N LYS A 69 3.71 -10.07 -0.90
CA LYS A 69 2.44 -10.06 -0.16
C LYS A 69 2.68 -10.16 1.34
N LYS A 70 3.49 -11.14 1.77
CA LYS A 70 3.84 -11.26 3.18
C LYS A 70 4.53 -9.99 3.69
N TRP A 71 5.46 -9.43 2.91
CA TRP A 71 6.12 -8.19 3.29
C TRP A 71 5.12 -7.03 3.39
N CYS A 72 4.15 -6.94 2.48
CA CYS A 72 3.09 -5.93 2.56
C CYS A 72 2.26 -6.05 3.86
N ASP A 73 1.90 -7.27 4.26
CA ASP A 73 1.14 -7.53 5.49
C ASP A 73 1.92 -7.14 6.76
N ASP A 74 3.24 -7.32 6.73
CA ASP A 74 4.14 -6.99 7.84
C ASP A 74 4.44 -5.47 7.89
N TYR A 75 4.60 -4.82 6.73
CA TYR A 75 4.94 -3.41 6.63
C TYR A 75 3.78 -2.50 7.07
N PHE A 76 2.56 -2.77 6.62
CA PHE A 76 1.39 -1.92 6.89
C PHE A 76 0.69 -2.24 8.22
N HIS A 77 1.44 -2.69 9.23
CA HIS A 77 0.92 -3.07 10.54
C HIS A 77 0.97 -1.91 11.56
N ILE A 78 -0.19 -1.53 12.09
CA ILE A 78 -0.32 -0.53 13.16
C ILE A 78 -0.12 -1.24 14.50
N GLN A 79 1.12 -1.33 14.96
CA GLN A 79 1.53 -2.20 16.08
C GLN A 79 0.71 -1.97 17.36
N TYR A 80 0.48 -0.72 17.76
CA TYR A 80 -0.28 -0.42 18.99
C TYR A 80 -1.79 -0.72 18.87
N ARG A 81 -2.29 -1.01 17.66
CA ARG A 81 -3.68 -1.44 17.44
C ARG A 81 -3.81 -2.93 17.13
N GLY A 82 -2.70 -3.60 16.81
CA GLY A 82 -2.70 -5.01 16.40
C GLY A 82 -3.48 -5.25 15.10
N GLU A 83 -3.60 -4.25 14.22
CA GLU A 83 -4.32 -4.35 12.96
C GLU A 83 -3.53 -3.74 11.80
N ARG A 84 -3.73 -4.28 10.59
CA ARG A 84 -3.15 -3.74 9.36
C ARG A 84 -3.99 -2.57 8.87
N ARG A 85 -3.35 -1.67 8.12
CA ARG A 85 -4.01 -0.52 7.51
C ARG A 85 -5.12 -0.96 6.55
N GLY A 86 -4.83 -1.97 5.74
CA GLY A 86 -5.69 -2.54 4.70
C GLY A 86 -5.50 -4.05 4.54
N ILE A 87 -5.97 -4.61 3.42
CA ILE A 87 -5.95 -6.05 3.12
C ILE A 87 -4.66 -6.52 2.42
N GLY A 88 -3.63 -5.67 2.47
CA GLY A 88 -2.33 -5.92 1.85
C GLY A 88 -2.34 -5.65 0.34
N GLY A 89 -1.45 -6.36 -0.35
CA GLY A 89 -1.13 -6.17 -1.76
C GLY A 89 0.27 -6.70 -2.00
N ILE A 90 1.13 -5.94 -2.68
CA ILE A 90 2.56 -6.24 -2.77
C ILE A 90 3.37 -5.07 -2.24
N PHE A 91 4.47 -5.38 -1.55
CA PHE A 91 5.45 -4.39 -1.10
C PHE A 91 6.85 -4.98 -1.22
N PHE A 92 7.77 -4.18 -1.76
CA PHE A 92 9.18 -4.51 -1.88
C PHE A 92 10.01 -3.24 -1.74
N ASP A 93 11.17 -3.39 -1.11
CA ASP A 93 12.16 -2.33 -0.95
C ASP A 93 13.55 -2.97 -1.16
N ASP A 94 14.56 -2.15 -1.39
CA ASP A 94 15.94 -2.62 -1.60
C ASP A 94 16.08 -3.72 -2.67
N LEU A 95 15.24 -3.68 -3.73
CA LEU A 95 15.28 -4.67 -4.80
C LEU A 95 16.45 -4.38 -5.74
N GLU A 96 17.54 -5.11 -5.54
CA GLU A 96 18.75 -5.10 -6.36
C GLU A 96 19.05 -6.51 -6.88
N ALA A 97 19.56 -6.60 -8.12
CA ALA A 97 19.97 -7.85 -8.75
C ALA A 97 20.97 -7.56 -9.86
N ASP A 98 21.79 -8.53 -10.29
CA ASP A 98 22.80 -8.30 -11.35
C ASP A 98 22.19 -7.78 -12.67
N ASN A 99 20.92 -8.09 -12.93
CA ASN A 99 20.18 -7.64 -14.11
C ASN A 99 19.21 -6.48 -13.80
N ALA A 100 19.71 -5.25 -13.84
CA ALA A 100 18.90 -4.03 -13.67
C ALA A 100 17.72 -3.93 -14.65
N GLY A 101 17.88 -4.39 -15.90
CA GLY A 101 16.81 -4.36 -16.90
C GLY A 101 15.65 -5.29 -16.55
N GLY A 102 15.95 -6.47 -15.98
CA GLY A 102 14.95 -7.40 -15.47
C GLY A 102 14.16 -6.81 -14.30
N VAL A 103 14.85 -6.21 -13.32
CA VAL A 103 14.19 -5.55 -12.18
C VAL A 103 13.32 -4.38 -12.65
N PHE A 104 13.80 -3.57 -13.60
CA PHE A 104 13.00 -2.49 -14.17
C PHE A 104 11.74 -3.00 -14.87
N ASN A 105 11.82 -4.08 -15.64
CA ASN A 105 10.64 -4.69 -16.28
C ASN A 105 9.63 -5.20 -15.24
N PHE A 106 10.10 -5.80 -14.15
CA PHE A 106 9.23 -6.20 -13.04
C PHE A 106 8.50 -5.01 -12.41
N VAL A 107 9.23 -3.92 -12.13
CA VAL A 107 8.66 -2.69 -11.56
C VAL A 107 7.66 -2.04 -12.51
N LYS A 108 7.97 -2.01 -13.81
CA LYS A 108 7.06 -1.52 -14.86
C LYS A 108 5.77 -2.33 -14.89
N ASP A 109 5.88 -3.66 -14.89
CA ASP A 109 4.74 -4.56 -14.89
C ASP A 109 3.86 -4.40 -13.65
N CYS A 110 4.47 -4.17 -12.48
CA CYS A 110 3.74 -3.83 -11.25
C CYS A 110 3.00 -2.50 -11.37
N ALA A 111 3.62 -1.48 -11.95
CA ALA A 111 2.99 -0.18 -12.16
C ALA A 111 1.81 -0.26 -13.15
N GLU A 112 1.96 -1.03 -14.23
CA GLU A 112 0.89 -1.29 -15.20
C GLU A 112 -0.29 -2.08 -14.59
N ALA A 113 -0.05 -2.87 -13.54
CA ALA A 113 -1.07 -3.62 -12.82
C ALA A 113 -1.98 -2.77 -11.91
N VAL A 114 -1.60 -1.53 -11.58
CA VAL A 114 -2.38 -0.63 -10.70
C VAL A 114 -3.77 -0.32 -11.27
N ILE A 115 -3.84 0.08 -12.53
CA ILE A 115 -5.11 0.44 -13.18
C ILE A 115 -6.07 -0.76 -13.26
N PRO A 116 -5.69 -1.93 -13.81
CA PRO A 116 -6.58 -3.08 -13.91
C PRO A 116 -6.93 -3.69 -12.55
N SER A 117 -6.08 -3.56 -11.52
CA SER A 117 -6.41 -4.04 -10.17
C SER A 117 -7.41 -3.15 -9.44
N TYR A 118 -7.37 -1.83 -9.65
CA TYR A 118 -8.16 -0.88 -8.86
C TYR A 118 -9.38 -0.27 -9.57
N ILE A 119 -9.26 0.12 -10.84
CA ILE A 119 -10.33 0.84 -11.54
C ILE A 119 -11.62 0.02 -11.68
N PRO A 120 -11.61 -1.30 -11.91
CA PRO A 120 -12.84 -2.10 -11.90
C PRO A 120 -13.60 -2.01 -10.58
N LEU A 121 -12.89 -2.03 -9.45
CA LEU A 121 -13.49 -1.92 -8.11
C LEU A 121 -14.19 -0.56 -7.95
N VAL A 122 -13.51 0.52 -8.32
CA VAL A 122 -14.10 1.87 -8.30
C VAL A 122 -15.33 1.96 -9.20
N LYS A 123 -15.28 1.39 -10.41
CA LYS A 123 -16.43 1.41 -11.34
C LYS A 123 -17.63 0.65 -10.78
N LYS A 124 -17.41 -0.48 -10.11
CA LYS A 124 -18.44 -1.30 -9.45
C LYS A 124 -19.12 -0.52 -8.32
N HIS A 125 -18.31 0.17 -7.50
CA HIS A 125 -18.72 0.69 -6.19
C HIS A 125 -19.02 2.19 -6.12
N LYS A 126 -18.66 2.98 -7.15
CA LYS A 126 -18.78 4.46 -7.09
C LYS A 126 -20.21 5.01 -6.97
N LYS A 127 -21.23 4.19 -7.25
CA LYS A 127 -22.65 4.61 -7.22
C LYS A 127 -23.42 4.05 -6.03
N ASP A 128 -22.78 3.26 -5.19
CA ASP A 128 -23.42 2.64 -4.05
C ASP A 128 -23.89 3.72 -3.07
N ALA A 129 -25.09 3.53 -2.53
CA ALA A 129 -25.59 4.40 -1.48
C ALA A 129 -24.72 4.29 -0.23
N VAL A 130 -24.50 5.40 0.46
CA VAL A 130 -23.69 5.45 1.69
C VAL A 130 -24.51 6.14 2.78
N SER A 131 -24.82 5.39 3.83
CA SER A 131 -25.45 5.89 5.05
C SER A 131 -24.50 6.74 5.89
N GLU A 132 -25.04 7.51 6.83
CA GLU A 132 -24.23 8.28 7.76
C GLU A 132 -23.37 7.38 8.67
N ALA A 133 -23.87 6.21 9.04
CA ALA A 133 -23.13 5.21 9.80
C ALA A 133 -21.91 4.70 9.03
N GLU A 134 -22.09 4.36 7.75
CA GLU A 134 -20.99 3.93 6.88
C GLU A 134 -19.98 5.06 6.62
N ARG A 135 -20.46 6.29 6.48
CA ARG A 135 -19.59 7.47 6.37
C ARG A 135 -18.77 7.69 7.65
N ARG A 136 -19.37 7.52 8.83
CA ARG A 136 -18.69 7.60 10.12
C ARG A 136 -17.61 6.51 10.24
N TRP A 137 -17.93 5.28 9.87
CA TRP A 137 -16.97 4.18 9.84
C TRP A 137 -15.80 4.45 8.88
N GLN A 138 -16.08 4.95 7.68
CA GLN A 138 -15.06 5.37 6.72
C GLN A 138 -14.09 6.39 7.33
N LEU A 139 -14.60 7.39 8.07
CA LEU A 139 -13.76 8.39 8.71
C LEU A 139 -12.88 7.81 9.82
N LEU A 140 -13.38 6.81 10.57
CA LEU A 140 -12.60 6.09 11.58
C LEU A 140 -11.48 5.27 10.93
N ARG A 141 -11.76 4.57 9.83
CA ARG A 141 -10.74 3.85 9.04
C ARG A 141 -9.71 4.79 8.43
N ARG A 142 -10.12 5.98 7.97
CA ARG A 142 -9.20 7.05 7.56
C ARG A 142 -8.33 7.56 8.70
N GLY A 143 -8.85 7.61 9.92
CA GLY A 143 -8.05 7.86 11.13
C GLY A 143 -6.91 6.86 11.29
N ARG A 144 -7.17 5.57 11.03
CA ARG A 144 -6.11 4.52 11.01
C ARG A 144 -5.08 4.72 9.92
N TYR A 145 -5.52 5.17 8.74
CA TYR A 145 -4.61 5.50 7.64
C TYR A 145 -3.66 6.65 8.02
N VAL A 146 -4.20 7.70 8.65
CA VAL A 146 -3.40 8.83 9.17
C VAL A 146 -2.44 8.36 10.28
N GLU A 147 -2.94 7.55 11.21
CA GLU A 147 -2.13 6.95 12.28
C GLU A 147 -0.92 6.19 11.73
N PHE A 148 -1.11 5.36 10.69
CA PHE A 148 -0.01 4.65 10.05
C PHE A 148 0.98 5.63 9.39
N ASN A 149 0.50 6.54 8.55
CA ASN A 149 1.36 7.42 7.78
C ASN A 149 2.21 8.35 8.67
N LEU A 150 1.64 8.86 9.76
CA LEU A 150 2.39 9.76 10.65
C LEU A 150 3.31 9.03 11.64
N VAL A 151 2.95 7.81 12.06
CA VAL A 151 3.68 7.10 13.13
C VAL A 151 4.64 6.04 12.60
N TYR A 152 4.35 5.38 11.48
CA TYR A 152 5.08 4.19 11.02
C TYR A 152 5.70 4.35 9.64
N ASP A 153 5.04 5.06 8.72
CA ASP A 153 5.50 5.15 7.34
C ASP A 153 6.90 5.75 7.24
N ARG A 154 7.83 4.96 6.68
CA ARG A 154 9.25 5.35 6.55
C ARG A 154 9.40 6.51 5.60
N GLY A 155 8.65 6.52 4.50
CA GLY A 155 8.70 7.59 3.49
C GLY A 155 8.29 8.94 4.06
N THR A 156 7.19 8.97 4.81
CA THR A 156 6.72 10.19 5.49
C THR A 156 7.73 10.71 6.51
N LYS A 157 8.27 9.85 7.39
CA LYS A 157 9.28 10.25 8.38
C LYS A 157 10.56 10.78 7.73
N PHE A 158 11.04 10.08 6.70
CA PHE A 158 12.22 10.51 5.95
C PHE A 158 12.00 11.87 5.28
N GLY A 159 10.82 12.07 4.68
CA GLY A 159 10.42 13.34 4.09
C GLY A 159 10.49 14.49 5.10
N PHE A 160 9.98 14.30 6.32
CA PHE A 160 10.04 15.32 7.37
C PHE A 160 11.46 15.60 7.88
N ALA A 161 12.33 14.58 7.89
CA ALA A 161 13.72 14.72 8.30
C ALA A 161 14.59 15.40 7.22
N THR A 162 14.12 15.48 5.97
CA THR A 162 14.88 16.02 4.85
C THR A 162 14.80 17.55 4.82
N PRO A 163 15.94 18.27 4.87
CA PRO A 163 15.94 19.73 4.76
C PRO A 163 15.30 20.22 3.45
N ASN A 164 14.51 21.30 3.53
CA ASN A 164 13.82 21.90 2.37
C ASN A 164 12.86 20.97 1.61
N ALA A 165 12.43 19.86 2.21
CA ALA A 165 11.43 19.00 1.60
C ALA A 165 10.10 19.73 1.42
N ARG A 166 9.42 19.47 0.30
CA ARG A 166 8.11 20.04 0.02
C ARG A 166 7.05 19.33 0.86
N ILE A 167 6.65 19.94 1.97
CA ILE A 167 5.70 19.36 2.93
C ILE A 167 4.38 18.92 2.27
N GLU A 168 3.84 19.70 1.34
CA GLU A 168 2.62 19.34 0.58
C GLU A 168 2.76 18.04 -0.21
N SER A 169 3.97 17.71 -0.67
CA SER A 169 4.22 16.44 -1.38
C SER A 169 4.28 15.25 -0.42
N ILE A 170 4.73 15.46 0.82
CA ILE A 170 4.77 14.44 1.87
C ILE A 170 3.33 14.16 2.37
N LEU A 171 2.57 15.22 2.61
CA LEU A 171 1.23 15.14 3.19
C LEU A 171 0.12 14.82 2.19
N MET A 172 0.43 14.73 0.89
CA MET A 172 -0.55 14.38 -0.16
C MET A 172 -1.26 13.04 0.10
N SER A 173 -0.64 12.15 0.87
CA SER A 173 -1.25 10.88 1.27
C SER A 173 -2.40 11.03 2.27
N LEU A 174 -2.51 12.16 3.00
CA LEU A 174 -3.50 12.33 4.06
C LEU A 174 -4.91 12.55 3.48
N PRO A 175 -5.95 11.93 4.07
CA PRO A 175 -7.32 12.15 3.66
C PRO A 175 -7.80 13.54 4.08
N LEU A 176 -8.68 14.13 3.26
CA LEU A 176 -9.32 15.43 3.56
C LEU A 176 -10.04 15.47 4.93
N GLN A 177 -10.62 14.35 5.35
CA GLN A 177 -11.31 14.22 6.63
C GLN A 177 -11.01 12.85 7.23
N ALA A 178 -10.75 12.83 8.54
CA ALA A 178 -10.58 11.66 9.38
C ALA A 178 -11.28 11.89 10.73
N ARG A 179 -11.53 10.81 11.47
CA ARG A 179 -12.22 10.85 12.78
C ARG A 179 -11.54 9.91 13.76
N TRP A 180 -11.52 10.33 15.02
CA TRP A 180 -11.12 9.51 16.16
C TRP A 180 -12.23 9.54 17.19
N GLU A 181 -12.52 8.37 17.75
CA GLU A 181 -13.50 8.22 18.81
C GLU A 181 -12.91 7.40 19.93
N TYR A 182 -13.16 7.86 21.16
CA TYR A 182 -12.68 7.20 22.35
C TYR A 182 -13.27 5.79 22.44
N MET A 183 -12.39 4.79 22.51
CA MET A 183 -12.74 3.37 22.75
C MET A 183 -13.79 2.78 21.78
N HIS A 184 -13.98 3.35 20.59
CA HIS A 184 -14.89 2.81 19.59
C HIS A 184 -14.52 1.37 19.23
N LYS A 185 -15.51 0.46 19.29
CA LYS A 185 -15.41 -0.91 18.79
C LYS A 185 -16.61 -1.20 17.88
N PRO A 186 -16.41 -1.81 16.71
CA PRO A 186 -17.52 -2.22 15.86
C PRO A 186 -18.36 -3.32 16.54
N GLU A 187 -19.64 -3.35 16.25
CA GLU A 187 -20.58 -4.33 16.81
C GLU A 187 -20.25 -5.75 16.31
N PRO A 188 -20.17 -6.76 17.19
CA PRO A 188 -19.91 -8.13 16.76
C PRO A 188 -20.87 -8.61 15.66
N GLY A 189 -20.31 -9.17 14.59
CA GLY A 189 -21.08 -9.66 13.44
C GLY A 189 -21.42 -8.60 12.38
N SER A 190 -21.23 -7.31 12.68
CA SER A 190 -21.44 -6.23 11.71
C SER A 190 -20.43 -6.29 10.55
N PRO A 191 -20.71 -5.64 9.41
CA PRO A 191 -19.74 -5.53 8.32
C PRO A 191 -18.41 -4.88 8.74
N GLU A 192 -18.44 -3.90 9.64
CA GLU A 192 -17.27 -3.24 10.23
C GLU A 192 -16.44 -4.23 11.07
N PHE A 193 -17.10 -5.07 11.85
CA PHE A 193 -16.41 -6.10 12.64
C PHE A 193 -15.72 -7.12 11.74
N LYS A 194 -16.40 -7.57 10.67
CA LYS A 194 -15.84 -8.54 9.70
C LYS A 194 -14.54 -8.04 9.07
N ILE A 195 -14.50 -6.79 8.59
CA ILE A 195 -13.26 -6.23 8.03
C ILE A 195 -12.18 -6.09 9.12
N THR A 196 -12.51 -5.62 10.32
CA THR A 196 -11.54 -5.51 11.42
C THR A 196 -10.88 -6.84 11.77
N GLU A 197 -11.62 -7.95 11.76
CA GLU A 197 -11.04 -9.26 12.04
C GLU A 197 -10.04 -9.72 10.97
N VAL A 198 -10.31 -9.40 9.69
CA VAL A 198 -9.36 -9.62 8.59
C VAL A 198 -8.10 -8.76 8.76
N LEU A 199 -8.27 -7.51 9.19
CA LEU A 199 -7.14 -6.59 9.37
C LEU A 199 -6.25 -6.99 10.55
N LYS A 200 -6.80 -7.64 11.58
CA LYS A 200 -6.00 -8.23 12.67
C LYS A 200 -5.33 -9.53 12.26
N ASN A 201 -5.98 -10.32 11.40
CA ASN A 201 -5.54 -11.64 10.98
C ASN A 201 -5.50 -11.70 9.44
N PRO A 202 -4.40 -11.23 8.81
CA PRO A 202 -4.23 -11.29 7.36
C PRO A 202 -4.45 -12.71 6.84
N ARG A 203 -5.01 -12.81 5.63
CA ARG A 203 -5.36 -14.07 4.97
C ARG A 203 -4.68 -14.15 3.62
N GLU A 204 -4.59 -15.36 3.09
CA GLU A 204 -4.28 -15.55 1.67
C GLU A 204 -5.55 -15.34 0.86
N TRP A 205 -5.41 -14.65 -0.27
CA TRP A 205 -6.55 -14.27 -1.12
C TRP A 205 -6.57 -15.02 -2.45
N VAL A 206 -5.42 -15.49 -2.94
CA VAL A 206 -5.22 -16.18 -4.22
C VAL A 206 -4.17 -17.28 -4.10
#